data_AF-A0A9X6T4A8-F1
#
_entry.id   AF-A0A9X6T4A8-F1
#
_cell.length_a   1.000
_cell.length_b   1.000
_cell.length_c   1.000
_cell.angle_alpha   90.00
_cell.angle_beta   90.00
_cell.angle_gamma   90.00
#
_symmetry.space_group_name_H-M   'P 1'
#
loop_
_entity.id
_entity.type
_entity.pdbx_description
1 polymer ?
#
loop_
_entity_poly.entity_id
_entity_poly.type
_entity_poly.pdbx_seq_one_letter_code
_entity_poly.pdbx_strand_id
1 'polypeptide(L)'
;MKKVDFRFEFTTKLKEYLDDEKDEKIIKDGHRDVIFHYLYALETEIGVVKNPNFTFFASGRRSHIVLENVEFKTEVNVKSNIIEITKIVDNVVIPLDTIVAKDRELFALGRNEKFSVQILEQYLFDTFGDKLGL
;
A
#
# COMPACT_ATOMS: atom_id res chain seq x y z
N MET A 1 -12.53 20.90 -34.87
CA MET A 1 -12.54 20.54 -33.44
C MET A 1 -13.10 19.14 -33.29
N LYS A 2 -12.37 18.20 -32.67
CA LYS A 2 -12.95 16.90 -32.29
C LYS A 2 -13.91 17.15 -31.12
N LYS A 3 -15.16 16.71 -31.28
CA LYS A 3 -16.18 16.75 -30.22
C LYS A 3 -15.71 15.83 -29.10
N VAL A 4 -15.54 16.35 -27.89
CA VAL A 4 -15.20 15.53 -26.71
C VAL A 4 -16.36 14.56 -26.46
N ASP A 5 -16.08 13.29 -26.18
CA ASP A 5 -17.10 12.28 -25.85
C ASP A 5 -17.82 12.72 -24.57
N PHE A 6 -19.15 12.87 -24.63
CA PHE A 6 -19.98 13.24 -23.47
C PHE A 6 -19.70 12.35 -22.26
N ARG A 7 -19.44 11.05 -22.47
CA ARG A 7 -19.12 10.13 -21.37
C ARG A 7 -17.83 10.50 -20.68
N PHE A 8 -16.81 10.92 -21.42
CA PHE A 8 -15.55 11.36 -20.85
C PHE A 8 -15.76 12.62 -19.99
N GLU A 9 -16.43 13.63 -20.56
CA GLU A 9 -16.69 14.90 -19.87
C GLU A 9 -17.54 14.71 -18.61
N PHE A 10 -18.63 13.93 -18.69
CA PHE A 10 -19.48 13.62 -17.54
C PHE A 10 -18.70 12.89 -16.43
N THR A 11 -17.90 11.88 -16.79
CA THR A 11 -17.15 11.10 -15.80
C THR A 11 -16.10 11.95 -15.10
N THR A 12 -15.36 12.79 -15.84
CA THR A 12 -14.39 13.73 -15.24
C THR A 12 -15.08 14.73 -14.32
N LYS A 13 -16.17 15.37 -14.76
CA LYS A 13 -16.91 16.35 -13.94
C LYS A 13 -17.50 15.73 -12.69
N LEU A 14 -17.99 14.49 -12.76
CA LEU A 14 -18.52 13.77 -11.61
C LEU A 14 -17.41 13.44 -10.60
N LYS A 15 -16.23 12.99 -11.07
CA LYS A 15 -15.07 12.73 -10.20
C LYS A 15 -14.56 14.00 -9.50
N GLU A 16 -14.50 15.12 -10.23
CA GLU A 16 -14.15 16.42 -9.64
C GLU A 16 -15.15 16.83 -8.55
N TYR A 17 -16.45 16.60 -8.79
CA TYR A 17 -17.51 16.93 -7.85
C TYR A 17 -17.50 16.04 -6.59
N LEU A 18 -17.17 14.75 -6.74
CA LEU A 18 -17.11 13.78 -5.64
C LEU A 18 -15.79 13.81 -4.87
N ASP A 19 -14.84 14.66 -5.25
CA ASP A 19 -13.46 14.72 -4.72
C ASP A 19 -12.59 13.47 -5.00
N ASP A 20 -13.07 12.55 -5.85
CA ASP A 20 -12.39 11.29 -6.22
C ASP A 20 -11.00 11.51 -6.82
N GLU A 21 -10.77 12.60 -7.57
CA GLU A 21 -9.43 12.90 -8.13
C GLU A 21 -8.42 13.25 -7.03
N LYS A 22 -8.88 13.87 -5.94
CA LYS A 22 -8.02 14.16 -4.79
C LYS A 22 -7.72 12.89 -4.01
N ASP A 23 -8.71 12.01 -3.86
CA ASP A 23 -8.54 10.71 -3.21
C ASP A 23 -7.57 9.80 -3.98
N GLU A 24 -7.69 9.74 -5.31
CA GLU A 24 -6.76 9.01 -6.17
C GLU A 24 -5.32 9.51 -5.97
N LYS A 25 -5.15 10.83 -5.87
CA LYS A 25 -3.85 11.45 -5.62
C LYS A 25 -3.32 11.12 -4.22
N ILE A 26 -4.15 11.25 -3.18
CA ILE A 26 -3.78 10.94 -1.78
C ILE A 26 -3.30 9.49 -1.66
N ILE A 27 -3.95 8.55 -2.34
CA ILE A 27 -3.59 7.13 -2.29
C ILE A 27 -2.26 6.87 -3.01
N LYS A 28 -2.09 7.39 -4.22
CA LYS A 28 -0.87 7.21 -5.01
C LYS A 28 0.33 7.87 -4.35
N ASP A 29 0.18 9.12 -3.94
CA ASP A 29 1.25 9.89 -3.29
C ASP A 29 1.49 9.33 -1.88
N GLY A 30 0.45 8.91 -1.17
CA GLY A 30 0.56 8.35 0.18
C GLY A 30 1.33 7.03 0.23
N HIS A 31 1.12 6.11 -0.71
CA HIS A 31 1.94 4.88 -0.81
C HIS A 31 3.41 5.25 -1.03
N ARG A 32 3.68 6.12 -2.01
CA ARG A 32 5.03 6.56 -2.34
C ARG A 32 5.73 7.27 -1.18
N ASP A 33 5.04 8.22 -0.56
CA ASP A 33 5.66 9.17 0.35
C ASP A 33 5.82 8.58 1.76
N VAL A 34 4.99 7.61 2.15
CA VAL A 34 5.04 6.96 3.46
C VAL A 34 5.58 5.55 3.37
N ILE A 35 4.90 4.66 2.63
CA ILE A 35 5.21 3.23 2.62
C ILE A 35 6.53 2.96 1.88
N PHE A 36 6.67 3.47 0.66
CA PHE A 36 7.88 3.25 -0.13
C PHE A 36 9.13 3.83 0.54
N HIS A 37 9.09 5.08 1.03
CA HIS A 37 10.26 5.66 1.69
C HIS A 37 10.71 4.85 2.90
N TYR A 38 9.78 4.39 3.73
CA TYR A 38 10.11 3.57 4.90
C TYR A 38 10.70 2.20 4.48
N LEU A 39 10.01 1.49 3.58
CA LEU A 39 10.46 0.16 3.15
C LEU A 39 11.76 0.19 2.34
N TYR A 40 11.97 1.23 1.53
CA TYR A 40 13.21 1.38 0.77
C TYR A 40 14.42 1.67 1.67
N ALA A 41 14.22 2.40 2.78
CA ALA A 41 15.25 2.58 3.78
C ALA A 41 15.63 1.23 4.41
N LEU A 42 14.64 0.41 4.81
CA LEU A 42 14.87 -0.94 5.31
C LEU A 42 15.57 -1.85 4.29
N GLU A 43 15.12 -1.84 3.03
CA GLU A 43 15.75 -2.60 1.93
C GLU A 43 17.24 -2.23 1.78
N THR A 44 17.56 -0.94 1.88
CA THR A 44 18.93 -0.42 1.79
C THR A 44 19.77 -0.85 2.99
N GLU A 45 19.22 -0.81 4.21
CA GLU A 45 19.91 -1.22 5.43
C GLU A 45 20.19 -2.73 5.47
N ILE A 46 19.25 -3.55 5.00
CA ILE A 46 19.41 -5.01 4.87
C ILE A 46 20.50 -5.34 3.83
N GLY A 47 20.51 -4.60 2.72
CA GLY A 47 21.46 -4.78 1.63
C GLY A 47 21.30 -6.13 0.91
N VAL A 48 22.38 -6.63 0.31
CA VAL A 48 22.36 -7.83 -0.52
C VAL A 48 22.41 -9.09 0.33
N VAL A 49 21.30 -9.83 0.37
CA VAL A 49 21.19 -11.12 1.05
C VAL A 49 21.23 -12.26 0.05
N LYS A 50 22.17 -13.19 0.20
CA LYS A 50 22.27 -14.41 -0.65
C LYS A 50 21.45 -15.55 -0.07
N ASN A 51 20.13 -15.36 0.00
CA ASN A 51 19.18 -16.39 0.41
C ASN A 51 18.06 -16.49 -0.64
N PRO A 52 17.89 -17.64 -1.32
CA PRO A 52 16.86 -17.79 -2.35
C PRO A 52 15.42 -17.70 -1.80
N ASN A 53 15.24 -17.88 -0.49
CA ASN A 53 13.96 -17.79 0.19
C ASN A 53 13.71 -16.39 0.78
N PHE A 54 14.55 -15.41 0.45
CA PHE A 54 14.36 -14.03 0.87
C PHE A 54 14.28 -13.12 -0.37
N THR A 55 13.30 -12.23 -0.37
CA THR A 55 13.22 -11.14 -1.37
C THR A 55 12.68 -9.92 -0.68
N PHE A 56 13.27 -8.76 -0.98
CA PHE A 56 12.74 -7.47 -0.57
C PHE A 56 12.62 -6.63 -1.83
N PHE A 57 11.46 -6.04 -2.06
CA PHE A 57 11.22 -5.10 -3.15
C PHE A 57 10.31 -3.98 -2.66
N ALA A 58 10.79 -2.74 -2.70
CA ALA A 58 9.97 -1.56 -2.48
C ALA A 58 9.83 -0.71 -3.76
N SER A 59 8.60 -0.27 -4.05
CA SER A 59 8.34 0.74 -5.09
C SER A 59 7.17 1.62 -4.71
N GLY A 60 7.03 2.80 -5.31
CA GLY A 60 5.99 3.78 -4.95
C GLY A 60 4.53 3.39 -5.26
N ARG A 61 4.26 2.15 -5.69
CA ARG A 61 2.89 1.64 -5.88
C ARG A 61 2.68 0.23 -5.34
N ARG A 62 3.76 -0.50 -5.11
CA ARG A 62 3.70 -1.85 -4.57
C ARG A 62 5.00 -2.18 -3.89
N SER A 63 4.92 -2.95 -2.82
CA SER A 63 6.08 -3.48 -2.13
C SER A 63 5.78 -4.90 -1.69
N HIS A 64 6.80 -5.75 -1.66
CA HIS A 64 6.69 -7.07 -1.03
C HIS A 64 7.99 -7.45 -0.32
N ILE A 65 7.85 -8.19 0.77
CA ILE A 65 8.94 -8.79 1.54
C ILE A 65 8.59 -10.25 1.68
N VAL A 66 9.45 -11.14 1.20
CA VAL A 66 9.31 -12.59 1.31
C VAL A 66 10.39 -13.10 2.25
N LEU A 67 9.98 -13.91 3.22
CA LEU A 67 10.85 -14.66 4.12
C LEU A 67 10.31 -16.08 4.27
N GLU A 68 10.94 -17.01 3.55
CA GLU A 68 10.51 -18.41 3.44
C GLU A 68 9.07 -18.54 2.93
N ASN A 69 8.14 -19.02 3.75
CA ASN A 69 6.75 -19.24 3.42
C ASN A 69 5.83 -18.06 3.79
N VAL A 70 6.41 -16.95 4.25
CA VAL A 70 5.68 -15.75 4.67
C VAL A 70 6.01 -14.59 3.75
N GLU A 71 4.98 -13.90 3.26
CA GLU A 71 5.12 -12.67 2.47
C GLU A 71 4.29 -11.54 3.10
N PHE A 72 4.87 -10.35 3.19
CA PHE A 72 4.15 -9.10 3.42
C PHE A 72 4.03 -8.36 2.10
N LYS A 73 2.85 -7.83 1.78
CA LYS A 73 2.62 -7.12 0.52
C LYS A 73 1.74 -5.87 0.71
N THR A 74 2.13 -4.81 0.01
CA THR A 74 1.33 -3.59 -0.18
C THR A 74 1.10 -3.34 -1.66
N GLU A 75 -0.10 -2.91 -2.05
CA GLU A 75 -0.44 -2.64 -3.46
C GLU A 75 -1.45 -1.49 -3.56
N VAL A 76 -1.18 -0.51 -4.42
CA VAL A 76 -2.14 0.55 -4.77
C VAL A 76 -3.15 0.03 -5.81
N ASN A 77 -4.42 0.00 -5.45
CA ASN A 77 -5.51 -0.28 -6.38
C ASN A 77 -6.08 1.05 -6.92
N VAL A 78 -5.66 1.40 -8.14
CA VAL A 78 -6.04 2.66 -8.80
C VAL A 78 -7.52 2.73 -9.20
N LYS A 79 -8.25 1.61 -9.23
CA LYS A 79 -9.67 1.60 -9.61
C LYS A 79 -10.55 1.95 -8.42
N SER A 80 -10.19 1.45 -7.24
CA SER A 80 -10.93 1.67 -6.00
C SER A 80 -10.31 2.74 -5.10
N ASN A 81 -9.18 3.35 -5.49
CA ASN A 81 -8.46 4.34 -4.70
C ASN A 81 -8.20 3.84 -3.27
N ILE A 82 -7.58 2.65 -3.17
CA ILE A 82 -7.17 2.06 -1.90
C ILE A 82 -5.72 1.57 -1.97
N ILE A 83 -5.13 1.36 -0.79
CA ILE A 83 -3.92 0.55 -0.64
C ILE A 83 -4.32 -0.73 0.09
N GLU A 84 -4.06 -1.86 -0.53
CA GLU A 84 -4.27 -3.17 0.08
C GLU A 84 -3.02 -3.54 0.89
N ILE A 85 -3.21 -3.90 2.16
CA ILE A 85 -2.16 -4.44 3.02
C ILE A 85 -2.50 -5.91 3.29
N THR A 86 -1.61 -6.81 2.89
CA THR A 86 -1.84 -8.25 2.96
C THR A 86 -0.62 -8.96 3.51
N LYS A 87 -0.86 -10.07 4.21
CA LYS A 87 0.15 -11.10 4.42
C LYS A 87 -0.24 -12.37 3.71
N ILE A 88 0.74 -13.16 3.31
CA ILE A 88 0.55 -14.46 2.69
C ILE A 88 1.35 -15.45 3.52
N VAL A 89 0.69 -16.53 3.96
CA VAL A 89 1.34 -17.64 4.68
C VAL A 89 0.97 -18.92 3.97
N ASP A 90 1.97 -19.69 3.54
CA ASP A 90 1.74 -20.94 2.80
C ASP A 90 0.82 -20.74 1.57
N ASN A 91 1.01 -19.65 0.84
CA ASN A 91 0.21 -19.19 -0.31
C ASN A 91 -1.25 -18.80 0.03
N VAL A 92 -1.63 -18.73 1.30
CA VAL A 92 -2.95 -18.24 1.74
C VAL A 92 -2.88 -16.74 1.97
N VAL A 93 -3.64 -15.98 1.18
CA VAL A 93 -3.74 -14.52 1.31
C VAL A 93 -4.64 -14.16 2.49
N ILE A 94 -4.11 -13.35 3.40
CA ILE A 94 -4.78 -12.87 4.61
C ILE A 94 -4.75 -11.34 4.57
N PRO A 95 -5.91 -10.66 4.45
CA PRO A 95 -5.99 -9.21 4.56
C PRO A 95 -5.55 -8.74 5.95
N LEU A 96 -4.65 -7.76 6.01
CA LEU A 96 -4.25 -7.09 7.25
C LEU A 96 -5.03 -5.79 7.44
N ASP A 97 -5.11 -4.96 6.39
CA ASP A 97 -5.89 -3.73 6.40
C ASP A 97 -6.14 -3.23 4.96
N THR A 98 -7.02 -2.25 4.82
CA THR A 98 -7.24 -1.43 3.63
C THR A 98 -7.04 0.03 4.01
N ILE A 99 -6.10 0.70 3.35
CA ILE A 99 -5.88 2.14 3.54
C ILE A 99 -6.70 2.90 2.50
N VAL A 100 -7.45 3.90 2.95
CA VAL A 100 -8.27 4.78 2.11
C VAL A 100 -7.88 6.23 2.28
N ALA A 101 -8.30 7.08 1.34
CA ALA A 101 -8.31 8.52 1.54
C ALA A 101 -9.54 8.87 2.39
N LYS A 102 -9.33 9.57 3.51
CA LYS A 102 -10.39 10.09 4.37
C LYS A 102 -9.93 11.40 4.97
N ASP A 103 -10.78 12.43 4.93
CA ASP A 103 -10.46 13.76 5.45
C ASP A 103 -9.14 14.33 4.89
N ARG A 104 -8.84 13.99 3.62
CA ARG A 104 -7.61 14.33 2.88
C ARG A 104 -6.32 13.69 3.39
N GLU A 105 -6.41 12.62 4.16
CA GLU A 105 -5.27 11.89 4.70
C GLU A 105 -5.43 10.38 4.44
N LEU A 106 -4.34 9.63 4.61
CA LEU A 106 -4.40 8.18 4.62
C LEU A 106 -5.04 7.69 5.92
N PHE A 107 -5.97 6.75 5.81
CA PHE A 107 -6.72 6.21 6.94
C PHE A 107 -6.76 4.68 6.87
N ALA A 108 -6.38 4.02 7.96
CA ALA A 108 -6.40 2.57 8.10
C ALA A 108 -7.80 2.12 8.53
N LEU A 109 -8.55 1.47 7.63
CA LEU A 109 -9.95 1.12 7.88
C LEU A 109 -10.11 0.05 8.96
N GLY A 110 -9.28 -0.99 8.94
CA GLY A 110 -9.31 -2.10 9.88
C GLY A 110 -8.98 -1.67 11.31
N ARG A 111 -8.15 -0.64 11.45
CA ARG A 111 -7.79 -0.04 12.75
C ARG A 111 -8.64 1.17 13.15
N ASN A 112 -9.40 1.73 12.21
CA ASN A 112 -10.21 2.94 12.40
C ASN A 112 -9.41 4.14 12.93
N GLU A 113 -8.23 4.36 12.36
CA GLU A 113 -7.35 5.47 12.74
C GLU A 113 -6.55 6.01 11.54
N LYS A 114 -5.94 7.18 11.70
CA LYS A 114 -5.06 7.78 10.70
C LYS A 114 -3.85 6.87 10.46
N PHE A 115 -3.58 6.56 9.20
CA PHE A 115 -2.43 5.73 8.85
C PHE A 115 -1.11 6.44 9.16
N SER A 116 -0.16 5.70 9.72
CA SER A 116 1.13 6.19 10.18
C SER A 116 2.21 5.13 9.97
N VAL A 117 3.47 5.53 10.14
CA VAL A 117 4.60 4.59 10.09
C VAL A 117 4.50 3.55 11.22
N GLN A 118 4.02 3.93 12.40
CA GLN A 118 3.82 2.99 13.52
C GLN A 118 2.82 1.88 13.17
N ILE A 119 1.79 2.21 12.40
CA ILE A 119 0.82 1.21 11.91
C ILE A 119 1.49 0.29 10.87
N LEU A 120 2.32 0.83 9.98
CA LEU A 120 3.10 0.02 9.04
C LEU A 120 4.06 -0.93 9.77
N GLU A 121 4.75 -0.45 10.80
CA GLU A 121 5.60 -1.24 11.69
C GLU A 121 4.82 -2.36 12.36
N GLN A 122 3.61 -2.08 12.84
CA GLN A 122 2.77 -3.12 13.42
C GLN A 122 2.38 -4.18 12.38
N TYR A 123 2.12 -3.83 11.12
CA TYR A 123 1.86 -4.85 10.09
C TYR A 123 3.08 -5.74 9.82
N LEU A 124 4.28 -5.17 9.82
CA LEU A 124 5.53 -5.93 9.70
C LEU A 124 5.70 -6.85 10.91
N PHE A 125 5.43 -6.36 12.12
CA PHE A 125 5.44 -7.15 13.34
C PHE A 125 4.42 -8.30 13.30
N ASP A 126 3.17 -8.02 12.92
CA ASP A 126 2.09 -9.01 12.79
C ASP A 126 2.35 -10.06 11.69
N THR A 127 3.30 -9.80 10.79
CA THR A 127 3.70 -10.69 9.70
C THR A 127 4.97 -11.49 10.03
N PHE A 128 5.99 -10.85 10.61
CA PHE A 128 7.32 -11.44 10.78
C PHE A 128 7.79 -11.57 12.24
N GLY A 129 7.08 -10.99 13.21
CA GLY A 129 7.51 -10.88 14.61
C GLY A 129 7.88 -12.22 15.23
N ASP A 130 6.98 -13.20 15.16
CA ASP A 130 7.21 -14.57 15.63
C ASP A 130 8.44 -15.22 14.98
N LYS A 131 8.64 -14.95 13.68
CA LYS A 131 9.70 -15.58 12.88
C LYS A 131 11.08 -14.98 13.15
N LEU A 132 11.11 -13.69 13.50
CA LEU A 132 12.33 -12.93 13.79
C LEU A 132 12.63 -12.84 15.29
N GLY A 133 11.69 -13.26 16.15
CA GLY A 133 11.82 -13.17 17.61
C GLY A 133 11.76 -11.73 18.13
N LEU A 134 10.89 -10.91 17.53
CA LEU A 134 10.66 -9.50 17.90
C LEU A 134 9.58 -9.33 18.96
#